data_AF-A0A125QI07-F1
#
_entry.id   AF-A0A125QI07-F1
#
_cell.length_a   1.000
_cell.length_b   1.000
_cell.length_c   1.000
_cell.angle_alpha   90.00
_cell.angle_beta   90.00
_cell.angle_gamma   90.00
#
_symmetry.space_group_name_H-M   'P 1'
#
loop_
_entity.id
_entity.type
_entity.pdbx_description
1 polymer ?
#
loop_
_entity_poly.entity_id
_entity_poly.type
_entity_poly.pdbx_seq_one_letter_code
_entity_poly.pdbx_strand_id
1 'polypeptide(L)'
;MEEAGVIKGYQANLDRRMLGLDIMAFVHIRFSTHADHAPDDFEAVIAQLPEVLSCHKITGDADYVLQVLAEDLDSYSDFIEQVLRRQVGIASIQSSLALREIKTSSRIAIPKSIKA
;
A
#
# COMPACT_ATOMS: atom_id res chain seq x y z
N MET A 1 3.06 -13.22 -24.74
CA MET A 1 2.96 -11.98 -23.92
C MET A 1 3.11 -12.28 -22.43
N GLU A 2 2.58 -13.41 -21.94
CA GLU A 2 2.84 -13.90 -20.57
C GLU A 2 4.31 -14.32 -20.41
N GLU A 3 4.84 -15.14 -21.32
CA GLU A 3 6.26 -15.54 -21.32
C GLU A 3 7.20 -14.33 -21.47
N ALA A 4 6.78 -13.32 -22.22
CA ALA A 4 7.51 -12.06 -22.37
C ALA A 4 7.36 -11.13 -21.13
N GLY A 5 6.61 -11.54 -20.10
CA GLY A 5 6.42 -10.81 -18.85
C GLY A 5 5.56 -9.54 -18.96
N VAL A 6 4.93 -9.29 -20.10
CA VAL A 6 4.02 -8.14 -20.32
C VAL A 6 2.69 -8.36 -19.61
N ILE A 7 2.17 -9.59 -19.68
CA ILE A 7 1.00 -10.00 -18.88
C ILE A 7 1.53 -10.58 -17.58
N LYS A 8 1.20 -9.95 -16.44
CA LYS A 8 1.63 -10.38 -15.11
C LYS A 8 0.72 -11.41 -14.46
N GLY A 9 -0.51 -11.55 -14.94
CA GLY A 9 -1.49 -12.51 -14.42
C GLY A 9 -2.92 -12.13 -14.75
N TYR A 10 -3.85 -12.92 -14.24
CA TYR A 10 -5.29 -12.75 -14.38
C TYR A 10 -5.95 -12.77 -13.01
N GLN A 11 -6.87 -11.84 -12.77
CA GLN A 11 -7.61 -11.77 -11.51
C GLN A 11 -9.02 -11.25 -11.74
N ALA A 12 -9.94 -11.65 -10.87
CA ALA A 12 -11.25 -11.00 -10.76
C ALA A 12 -11.11 -9.67 -10.01
N ASN A 13 -11.91 -8.67 -10.39
CA ASN A 13 -12.02 -7.44 -9.60
C ASN A 13 -13.19 -7.59 -8.63
N LEU A 14 -12.91 -7.41 -7.34
CA LEU A 14 -13.89 -7.57 -6.27
C LEU A 14 -14.35 -6.20 -5.77
N ASP A 15 -15.60 -6.12 -5.31
CA ASP A 15 -16.12 -4.94 -4.62
C ASP A 15 -15.75 -5.03 -3.14
N ARG A 16 -14.84 -4.16 -2.69
CA ARG A 16 -14.36 -4.15 -1.30
C ARG A 16 -15.46 -3.91 -0.27
N ARG A 17 -16.48 -3.11 -0.59
CA ARG A 17 -17.57 -2.79 0.35
C ARG A 17 -18.51 -3.95 0.52
N MET A 18 -18.74 -4.72 -0.55
CA MET A 18 -19.48 -5.99 -0.43
C MET A 18 -18.75 -7.03 0.41
N LEU A 19 -17.45 -6.88 0.60
CA LEU A 19 -16.62 -7.71 1.46
C LEU A 19 -16.45 -7.13 2.88
N GLY A 20 -17.12 -6.02 3.21
CA GLY A 20 -17.03 -5.38 4.53
C GLY A 20 -15.78 -4.53 4.76
N LEU A 21 -14.95 -4.30 3.73
CA LEU A 21 -13.75 -3.47 3.82
C LEU A 21 -14.10 -2.00 3.54
N ASP A 22 -14.68 -1.32 4.52
CA ASP A 22 -15.23 0.03 4.35
C ASP A 22 -14.16 1.13 4.40
N ILE A 23 -13.07 0.91 5.13
CA ILE A 23 -11.98 1.87 5.25
C ILE A 23 -10.97 1.69 4.12
N MET A 24 -10.59 2.81 3.52
CA MET A 24 -9.41 2.93 2.67
C MET A 24 -8.57 4.08 3.19
N ALA A 25 -7.34 3.78 3.61
CA ALA A 25 -6.41 4.74 4.17
C ALA A 25 -5.18 4.89 3.27
N PHE A 26 -4.69 6.11 3.16
CA PHE A 26 -3.39 6.44 2.59
C PHE A 26 -2.46 6.79 3.73
N VAL A 27 -1.38 6.02 3.89
CA VAL A 27 -0.48 6.13 5.03
C VAL A 27 0.90 6.58 4.58
N HIS A 28 1.30 7.75 5.06
CA HIS A 28 2.61 8.34 4.84
C HIS A 28 3.52 7.97 6.00
N ILE A 29 4.67 7.37 5.70
CA ILE A 29 5.65 6.91 6.69
C ILE A 29 6.96 7.67 6.48
N ARG A 30 7.51 8.21 7.57
CA ARG A 30 8.87 8.75 7.65
C ARG A 30 9.71 7.89 8.57
N PHE A 31 10.94 7.59 8.15
CA PHE A 31 11.96 6.98 8.98
C PHE A 31 12.85 8.03 9.65
N SER A 32 13.46 7.65 10.76
CA SER A 32 14.50 8.42 11.42
C SER A 32 15.82 8.28 10.67
N THR A 33 16.63 9.35 10.66
CA THR A 33 17.87 9.45 9.88
C THR A 33 19.00 8.50 10.31
N HIS A 34 18.84 7.74 11.39
CA HIS A 34 19.88 6.87 11.97
C HIS A 34 19.47 5.38 11.96
N ALA A 35 18.48 5.02 11.15
CA ALA A 35 17.93 3.67 11.13
C ALA A 35 18.52 2.85 9.96
N ASP A 36 19.80 2.50 10.06
CA ASP A 36 20.45 1.60 9.10
C ASP A 36 19.77 0.22 9.15
N HIS A 37 19.39 -0.33 7.98
CA HIS A 37 18.62 -1.58 7.76
C HIS A 37 17.12 -1.59 8.10
N ALA A 38 16.60 -0.61 8.85
CA ALA A 38 15.18 -0.57 9.20
C ALA A 38 14.19 -0.52 8.01
N PRO A 39 14.50 0.15 6.88
CA PRO A 39 13.60 0.15 5.73
C PRO A 39 13.45 -1.22 5.05
N ASP A 40 14.49 -2.05 5.03
CA ASP A 40 14.47 -3.34 4.33
C ASP A 40 13.56 -4.33 5.07
N ASP A 41 13.66 -4.39 6.41
CA ASP A 41 12.79 -5.22 7.25
C ASP A 41 11.34 -4.77 7.15
N PHE A 42 11.11 -3.45 7.15
CA PHE A 42 9.80 -2.86 6.95
C PHE A 42 9.18 -3.28 5.60
N GLU A 43 9.93 -3.15 4.50
CA GLU A 43 9.47 -3.54 3.16
C GLU A 43 9.09 -5.03 3.11
N ALA A 44 9.90 -5.90 3.74
CA ALA A 44 9.64 -7.34 3.79
C ALA A 44 8.36 -7.69 4.58
N VAL A 45 8.08 -6.99 5.67
CA VAL A 45 6.83 -7.15 6.43
C VAL A 45 5.64 -6.68 5.60
N ILE A 46 5.69 -5.46 5.06
CA ILE A 46 4.56 -4.87 4.33
C ILE A 46 4.20 -5.67 3.08
N ALA A 47 5.18 -6.24 2.37
CA ALA A 47 4.95 -7.04 1.17
C ALA A 47 4.11 -8.31 1.42
N GLN A 48 3.99 -8.76 2.67
CA GLN A 48 3.23 -9.97 3.05
C GLN A 48 1.81 -9.67 3.51
N LEU A 49 1.44 -8.40 3.70
CA LEU A 49 0.17 -8.00 4.30
C LEU A 49 -0.89 -7.78 3.22
N PRO A 50 -1.92 -8.66 3.11
CA PRO A 50 -2.94 -8.54 2.08
C PRO A 50 -3.81 -7.28 2.22
N GLU A 51 -3.92 -6.72 3.42
CA GLU A 51 -4.61 -5.45 3.67
C GLU A 51 -3.89 -4.25 3.06
N VAL A 52 -2.59 -4.37 2.74
CA VAL A 52 -1.82 -3.33 2.04
C VAL A 52 -1.87 -3.56 0.53
N LEU A 53 -2.69 -2.79 -0.16
CA LEU A 53 -2.88 -2.89 -1.61
C LEU A 53 -1.69 -2.38 -2.43
N SER A 54 -1.00 -1.37 -1.91
CA SER A 54 0.20 -0.83 -2.53
C SER A 54 1.10 -0.19 -1.49
N CYS A 55 2.40 -0.24 -1.75
CA CYS A 55 3.44 0.46 -0.99
C CYS A 55 4.45 1.01 -1.98
N HIS A 56 4.74 2.30 -1.87
CA HIS A 56 5.69 2.98 -2.76
C HIS A 56 6.70 3.74 -1.94
N LYS A 57 7.97 3.52 -2.22
CA LYS A 57 9.03 4.44 -1.82
C LYS A 57 8.92 5.69 -2.68
N ILE A 58 8.80 6.85 -2.06
CA ILE A 58 8.57 8.11 -2.76
C ILE A 58 9.64 9.15 -2.42
N THR A 59 9.75 10.17 -3.25
CA THR A 59 10.50 11.38 -2.92
C THR A 59 9.59 12.42 -2.28
N GLY A 60 10.12 13.24 -1.38
CA GLY A 60 9.43 14.39 -0.82
C GLY A 60 9.28 14.28 0.68
N ASP A 61 8.10 14.61 1.18
CA ASP A 61 7.79 14.69 2.60
C ASP A 61 7.59 13.32 3.28
N ALA A 62 7.61 12.19 2.59
CA ALA A 62 7.57 10.90 3.24
C ALA A 62 8.53 9.96 2.52
N ASP A 63 8.96 8.91 3.20
CA ASP A 63 9.80 7.89 2.59
C ASP A 63 8.94 6.86 1.88
N TYR A 64 7.77 6.53 2.47
CA TYR A 64 6.81 5.58 1.89
C TYR A 64 5.37 6.11 1.93
N VAL A 65 4.58 5.69 0.94
CA VAL A 65 3.11 5.82 0.91
C VAL A 65 2.48 4.46 0.71
N LEU A 66 1.57 4.09 1.61
CA LEU A 66 0.80 2.86 1.56
C LEU A 66 -0.66 3.17 1.24
N GLN A 67 -1.30 2.26 0.53
CA GLN A 67 -2.76 2.19 0.44
C GLN A 67 -3.25 0.96 1.20
N VAL A 68 -4.03 1.17 2.25
CA VAL A 68 -4.45 0.11 3.19
C VAL A 68 -5.97 0.02 3.22
N LEU A 69 -6.49 -1.21 3.21
CA LEU A 69 -7.90 -1.51 3.46
C LEU A 69 -8.09 -2.01 4.90
N ALA A 70 -9.23 -1.68 5.50
CA ALA A 70 -9.65 -2.25 6.78
C ALA A 70 -11.18 -2.34 6.83
N GLU A 71 -11.69 -3.19 7.72
CA GLU A 71 -13.14 -3.34 7.94
C GLU A 71 -13.74 -2.04 8.48
N ASP A 72 -13.15 -1.53 9.56
CA ASP A 72 -13.58 -0.31 10.24
C ASP A 72 -12.39 0.47 10.85
N LEU A 73 -12.69 1.53 11.60
CA LEU A 73 -11.67 2.37 12.23
C LEU A 73 -10.91 1.64 13.34
N ASP A 74 -11.56 0.70 14.04
CA ASP A 74 -10.93 -0.05 15.12
C ASP A 74 -9.90 -1.03 14.55
N SER A 75 -10.27 -1.78 13.51
CA SER A 75 -9.38 -2.65 12.73
C SER A 75 -8.22 -1.89 12.13
N TYR A 76 -8.48 -0.68 11.61
CA TYR A 76 -7.43 0.20 11.11
C TYR A 76 -6.50 0.70 12.22
N SER A 77 -7.05 1.07 13.38
CA SER A 77 -6.25 1.46 14.55
C SER A 77 -5.34 0.31 14.99
N ASP A 78 -5.85 -0.91 15.03
CA ASP A 78 -5.07 -2.10 15.34
C ASP A 78 -3.94 -2.32 14.34
N PHE A 79 -4.17 -2.14 13.04
CA PHE A 79 -3.11 -2.19 12.02
C PHE A 79 -2.01 -1.17 12.33
N ILE A 80 -2.35 0.07 12.69
CA ILE A 80 -1.36 1.09 13.04
C ILE A 80 -0.54 0.68 14.27
N GLU A 81 -1.21 0.30 15.36
CA GLU A 81 -0.57 0.02 16.65
C GLU A 81 0.22 -1.30 16.65
N GLN A 82 -0.32 -2.33 16.01
CA GLN A 82 0.23 -3.68 16.06
C GLN A 82 1.20 -3.97 14.92
N VAL A 83 1.05 -3.31 13.77
CA VAL A 83 1.94 -3.50 12.62
C VAL A 83 2.91 -2.34 12.50
N LEU A 84 2.41 -1.13 12.18
CA LEU A 84 3.29 -0.03 11.78
C LEU A 84 4.12 0.53 12.93
N ARG A 85 3.54 0.80 14.10
CA ARG A 85 4.30 1.35 15.24
C ARG A 85 5.34 0.40 15.81
N ARG A 86 5.25 -0.90 15.50
CA ARG A 86 6.23 -1.89 15.93
C ARG A 86 7.46 -1.93 15.02
N GLN A 87 7.41 -1.27 13.87
CA GLN A 87 8.52 -1.24 12.93
C GLN A 87 9.62 -0.31 13.47
N VAL A 88 10.84 -0.85 13.51
CA VAL A 88 12.00 -0.10 13.98
C VAL A 88 12.23 1.10 13.06
N GLY A 89 12.63 2.24 13.65
CA GLY A 89 13.07 3.39 12.87
C GLY A 89 11.97 4.25 12.26
N ILE A 90 10.69 3.88 12.33
CA ILE A 90 9.59 4.77 11.93
C ILE A 90 9.52 5.97 12.89
N ALA A 91 9.74 7.17 12.35
CA ALA A 91 9.69 8.43 13.08
C ALA A 91 8.29 9.04 13.10
N SER A 92 7.54 8.91 12.01
CA SER A 92 6.16 9.36 11.96
C SER A 92 5.29 8.56 11.00
N ILE A 93 4.01 8.49 11.36
CA ILE A 93 2.94 7.88 10.58
C ILE A 93 1.85 8.95 10.45
N GLN A 94 1.47 9.28 9.22
CA GLN A 94 0.37 10.21 8.94
C GLN A 94 -0.63 9.55 8.00
N SER A 95 -1.90 9.55 8.38
CA SER A 95 -2.93 8.82 7.66
C SER A 95 -4.01 9.76 7.13
N SER A 96 -4.44 9.53 5.90
CA SER A 96 -5.59 10.17 5.28
C SER A 96 -6.61 9.12 4.88
N LEU A 97 -7.83 9.23 5.40
CA LEU A 97 -8.90 8.29 5.06
C LEU A 97 -9.70 8.78 3.85
N ALA A 98 -9.95 7.89 2.91
CA ALA A 98 -10.74 8.20 1.73
C ALA A 98 -12.23 8.34 2.11
N LEU A 99 -12.76 9.56 2.00
CA LEU A 99 -14.19 9.81 2.21
C LEU A 99 -15.06 9.19 1.11
N ARG A 100 -14.58 9.23 -0.13
CA ARG A 100 -15.26 8.66 -1.30
C ARG A 100 -14.25 8.29 -2.37
N GLU A 101 -14.40 7.09 -2.92
CA GLU A 101 -13.64 6.67 -4.09
C GLU A 101 -14.33 7.22 -5.35
N ILE A 102 -13.59 8.03 -6.13
CA ILE A 102 -14.10 8.59 -7.39
C ILE A 102 -13.81 7.64 -8.56
N LYS A 103 -12.62 7.05 -8.56
CA LYS A 103 -12.13 6.12 -9.58
C LYS A 103 -11.01 5.27 -9.00
N THR A 104 -11.05 3.97 -9.24
CA THR A 104 -9.95 3.04 -9.00
C THR A 104 -9.78 2.14 -10.23
N SER A 105 -8.55 1.73 -10.56
CA SER A 105 -8.27 0.87 -11.70
C SER A 105 -6.89 0.25 -11.59
N SER A 106 -6.81 -1.06 -11.76
CA SER A 106 -5.55 -1.79 -12.00
C SER A 106 -5.15 -1.82 -13.48
N ARG A 107 -6.01 -1.33 -14.38
CA ARG A 107 -5.75 -1.28 -15.82
C ARG A 107 -4.75 -0.19 -16.16
N ILE A 108 -3.68 -0.56 -16.86
CA ILE A 108 -2.68 0.36 -17.40
C ILE A 108 -3.02 0.74 -18.85
N ALA A 109 -2.58 1.93 -19.27
CA ALA A 109 -2.70 2.34 -20.66
C ALA A 109 -1.75 1.52 -21.54
N ILE A 110 -2.25 0.96 -22.64
CA ILE A 110 -1.43 0.21 -23.61
C ILE A 110 -0.85 1.20 -24.62
N PRO A 111 0.48 1.37 -24.70
CA PRO A 111 1.10 2.23 -25.71
C PRO A 111 0.91 1.67 -27.11
N LYS A 112 0.96 2.54 -28.14
CA LYS A 112 0.80 2.13 -29.55
C LYS A 112 1.88 1.16 -30.04
N SER A 113 3.03 1.11 -29.37
CA SER A 113 4.08 0.12 -29.61
C SER A 113 4.61 -0.43 -28.28
N ILE A 114 4.83 -1.74 -28.23
CA ILE A 114 5.42 -2.44 -27.09
C ILE A 114 6.89 -2.66 -27.40
N LYS A 115 7.78 -2.22 -26.50
CA LYS A 115 9.20 -2.63 -26.53
C LYS A 115 9.23 -4.08 -26.04
N ALA A 116 9.17 -5.03 -26.97
CA ALA A 116 9.35 -6.45 -26.70
C ALA A 116 10.80 -6.86 -26.93
#